data_AF-A0A414ZEX4-F1
#
_entry.id   AF-A0A414ZEX4-F1
#
_cell.length_a   1.000
_cell.length_b   1.000
_cell.length_c   1.000
_cell.angle_alpha   90.00
_cell.angle_beta   90.00
_cell.angle_gamma   90.00
#
_symmetry.space_group_name_H-M   'P 1'
#
loop_
_entity.id
_entity.type
_entity.pdbx_description
1 polymer ?
#
loop_
_entity_poly.entity_id
_entity_poly.type
_entity_poly.pdbx_seq_one_letter_code
_entity_poly.pdbx_strand_id
1 'polypeptide(L)' 'MSCGCDNKKIMCEYAHVSELARKAAILEQCIYVVYRRQDGTYGFDKAGSEIDGEIVEFRHYL' A
#
# COMPACT_ATOMS: atom_id res chain seq x y z
N MET A 1 -16.25 22.62 10.92
CA MET A 1 -16.03 21.33 11.62
C MET A 1 -15.22 20.46 10.69
N SER A 2 -13.93 20.27 10.98
CA SER A 2 -13.07 19.40 10.18
C SER A 2 -13.51 17.96 10.42
N CYS A 3 -14.25 17.37 9.46
CA CYS A 3 -14.71 15.98 9.56
C CYS A 3 -13.45 15.11 9.69
N GLY A 4 -13.22 14.49 10.84
CA GLY A 4 -12.20 13.44 11.01
C GLY A 4 -12.46 12.17 10.17
N CYS A 5 -13.42 12.26 9.25
CA CYS A 5 -13.94 11.22 8.38
C CYS A 5 -12.96 10.95 7.23
N ASP A 6 -12.37 12.00 6.67
CA ASP A 6 -11.41 11.89 5.56
C ASP A 6 -10.12 11.21 6.03
N ASN A 7 -9.62 11.56 7.22
CA ASN A 7 -8.43 10.93 7.80
C ASN A 7 -8.66 9.44 8.11
N LYS A 8 -9.89 9.07 8.51
CA LYS A 8 -10.25 7.68 8.79
C LYS A 8 -10.38 6.84 7.51
N LYS A 9 -10.84 7.43 6.41
CA LYS A 9 -10.90 6.75 5.10
C LYS A 9 -9.50 6.45 4.57
N ILE A 10 -8.60 7.44 4.60
CA ILE A 10 -7.22 7.28 4.13
C ILE A 10 -6.48 6.19 4.92
N MET A 11 -6.65 6.16 6.25
CA MET A 11 -6.08 5.07 7.06
C MET A 11 -6.70 3.70 6.76
N CYS A 12 -7.99 3.65 6.46
CA CYS A 12 -8.69 2.40 6.12
C CYS A 12 -8.23 1.86 4.76
N GLU A 13 -8.03 2.74 3.78
CA GLU A 13 -7.49 2.38 2.46
C GLU A 13 -6.05 1.87 2.57
N TYR A 14 -5.19 2.55 3.33
CA TYR A 14 -3.84 2.06 3.61
C TYR A 14 -3.84 0.67 4.25
N ALA A 15 -4.66 0.47 5.28
CA ALA A 15 -4.76 -0.82 5.95
C ALA A 15 -5.22 -1.93 5.00
N HIS A 16 -6.20 -1.63 4.13
CA HIS A 16 -6.67 -2.58 3.12
C HIS A 16 -5.58 -2.92 2.10
N VAL A 17 -4.87 -1.92 1.59
CA VAL A 17 -3.76 -2.08 0.63
C VAL A 17 -2.59 -2.85 1.23
N SER A 18 -2.20 -2.55 2.48
CA SER A 18 -1.14 -3.30 3.17
C SER A 18 -1.53 -4.76 3.40
N GLU A 19 -2.81 -5.05 3.72
CA GLU A 19 -3.28 -6.42 3.89
C GLU A 19 -3.33 -7.19 2.56
N LEU A 20 -3.74 -6.54 1.47
CA LEU A 20 -3.68 -7.11 0.12
C LEU A 20 -2.25 -7.39 -0.31
N ALA A 21 -1.34 -6.43 -0.13
CA ALA A 21 0.08 -6.59 -0.43
C ALA A 21 0.68 -7.76 0.35
N ARG A 22 0.34 -7.92 1.63
CA ARG A 22 0.77 -9.06 2.44
C ARG A 22 0.23 -10.38 1.91
N LYS A 23 -1.06 -10.47 1.58
CA LYS A 23 -1.68 -11.68 1.03
C LYS A 23 -1.06 -12.05 -0.32
N ALA A 24 -0.84 -11.06 -1.19
CA ALA A 24 -0.18 -11.24 -2.47
C ALA A 24 1.28 -11.68 -2.30
N ALA A 25 2.02 -11.09 -1.36
CA ALA A 25 3.38 -11.48 -1.03
C ALA A 25 3.47 -12.95 -0.59
N ILE A 26 2.57 -13.38 0.30
CA ILE A 26 2.51 -14.79 0.76
C ILE A 26 2.13 -15.74 -0.37
N LEU A 27 1.17 -15.35 -1.21
CA LEU A 27 0.68 -16.19 -2.31
C LEU A 27 1.74 -16.41 -3.39
N GLU A 28 2.45 -15.36 -3.77
CA GLU A 28 3.49 -15.38 -4.81
C GLU A 28 4.89 -15.69 -4.25
N GLN A 29 5.04 -15.78 -2.92
CA GLN A 29 6.33 -15.84 -2.21
C GLN A 29 7.31 -14.76 -2.68
N CYS A 30 6.80 -13.55 -2.91
CA CYS A 30 7.53 -12.42 -3.49
C CYS A 30 7.45 -11.20 -2.57
N ILE A 31 8.36 -10.24 -2.77
CA ILE A 31 8.34 -8.97 -2.06
C ILE A 31 7.41 -8.02 -2.80
N TYR A 32 6.49 -7.40 -2.07
CA TYR A 32 5.63 -6.33 -2.56
C TYR A 32 6.01 -5.01 -1.89
N VAL A 33 5.78 -3.90 -2.58
CA VAL A 33 6.05 -2.56 -2.14
C VAL A 33 4.75 -1.78 -2.17
N VAL A 34 4.36 -1.24 -1.01
CA VAL A 34 3.25 -0.30 -0.90
C VAL A 34 3.80 1.09 -1.14
N TYR A 35 3.19 1.81 -2.07
CA TYR A 35 3.56 3.16 -2.42
C TYR A 35 2.34 4.07 -2.39
N ARG A 36 2.60 5.35 -2.13
CA ARG A 36 1.61 6.41 -2.16
C ARG A 36 1.80 7.19 -3.45
N ARG A 37 0.72 7.34 -4.20
CA ARG A 37 0.70 8.14 -5.42
C ARG A 37 0.51 9.62 -5.09
N GLN A 38 0.85 10.49 -6.05
CA GLN A 38 0.70 11.94 -5.88
C GLN A 38 -0.76 12.37 -5.67
N ASP A 39 -1.71 11.60 -6.20
CA ASP A 39 -3.16 11.76 -5.99
C ASP A 39 -3.62 11.40 -4.56
N GLY A 40 -2.73 10.89 -3.71
CA GLY A 40 -3.00 10.56 -2.32
C GLY A 40 -3.55 9.16 -2.09
N THR A 41 -3.76 8.37 -3.15
CA THR A 41 -4.14 6.95 -3.04
C THR A 41 -2.93 6.07 -2.75
N TYR A 42 -3.20 4.87 -2.22
CA TYR A 42 -2.19 3.85 -1.97
C TYR A 42 -2.31 2.73 -3.00
N GLY A 43 -1.17 2.36 -3.57
CA GLY A 43 -1.02 1.20 -4.46
C GLY A 43 -0.02 0.22 -3.89
N PHE A 44 0.00 -0.99 -4.41
CA PHE A 44 1.04 -1.97 -4.12
C PHE A 44 1.48 -2.68 -5.39
N ASP A 45 2.78 -2.85 -5.55
CA ASP A 45 3.39 -3.50 -6.72
C ASP A 45 4.52 -4.45 -6.30
N LYS A 46 4.93 -5.34 -7.21
CA LYS A 46 6.07 -6.23 -6.94
C LYS A 46 7.35 -5.41 -6.80
N ALA A 47 8.21 -5.81 -5.88
CA ALA A 47 9.53 -5.22 -5.74
C ALA A 47 10.33 -5.42 -7.04
N GLY A 48 10.69 -4.31 -7.70
CA GLY A 48 11.36 -4.31 -9.00
C GLY A 48 10.51 -3.80 -10.16
N SER A 49 9.21 -3.58 -9.97
CA SER A 49 8.40 -2.82 -10.93
C SER A 49 8.74 -1.33 -10.90
N GLU A 50 8.56 -0.63 -12.02
CA GLU A 50 8.58 0.84 -12.05
C GLU A 50 7.39 1.37 -11.24
N ILE A 51 7.70 2.02 -10.12
CA ILE A 51 6.71 2.63 -9.24
C ILE A 51 6.81 4.14 -9.41
N ASP A 52 5.75 4.76 -9.93
CA ASP A 52 5.60 6.21 -9.98
C ASP A 52 4.87 6.67 -8.70
N GLY A 53 5.65 6.90 -7.64
CA GLY A 53 5.12 7.27 -6.32
C GLY A 53 6.15 7.22 -5.20
N GLU A 54 5.74 7.67 -4.01
CA GLU A 54 6.55 7.58 -2.81
C GLU A 54 6.41 6.20 -2.18
N ILE A 55 7.51 5.47 -2.02
CA ILE A 55 7.49 4.18 -1.35
C ILE A 55 7.23 4.38 0.15
N VAL A 56 6.18 3.73 0.66
CA VAL A 56 5.75 3.84 2.06
C VAL A 56 6.21 2.64 2.87
N GLU A 57 6.00 1.42 2.37
CA GLU A 57 6.27 0.20 3.13
C GLU A 57 6.70 -0.95 2.19
N PHE A 58 7.67 -1.74 2.65
CA PHE A 58 8.05 -3.00 1.99
C PHE A 58 7.38 -4.17 2.72
N ARG A 59 6.62 -4.98 1.98
CA ARG A 59 5.99 -6.19 2.48
C ARG A 59 6.71 -7.43 1.98
N HIS A 60 7.38 -8.10 2.91
CA HIS A 60 7.93 -9.43 2.70
C HIS A 60 6.88 -10.50 2.99
N TYR A 61 7.06 -11.68 2.38
CA TYR A 61 6.23 -12.86 2.61
C TYR A 61 6.60 -13.65 3.88
N LEU A 62 7.69 -13.25 4.56
CA LEU A 62 8.21 -13.87 5.80
C LEU A 62 7.83 -13.03 7.01
#